data_AF-A0A955MYG6-F1
#
_entry.id   AF-A0A955MYG6-F1
#
_cell.length_a   1.000
_cell.length_b   1.000
_cell.length_c   1.000
_cell.angle_alpha   90.00
_cell.angle_beta   90.00
_cell.angle_gamma   90.00
#
_symmetry.space_group_name_H-M   'P 1'
#
loop_
_entity.id
_entity.type
_entity.pdbx_description
1 polymer ?
#
loop_
_entity_poly.entity_id
_entity_poly.type
_entity_poly.pdbx_seq_one_letter_code
_entity_poly.pdbx_strand_id
1 'polypeptide(L)'
;ETNFFIRDVNNGSKLPFKIRPGAPDNSIYIDTDGDVGLGTNAPSAKLDVRGSAKINGDLFAKDGAAVGSSYYGSSNIPDNGLIVDGNSGFGTDDIESWDPNWGAIELGGTSSIMYNRGNGSYHASNNAYFNGVWRYKQTGAPAANYHQHNGEHIWRTASSGTEDAAITWTEGMRVDENGRVGIQNNNPSALLQVGTGGAVCNGTTWIDGSSRDFKKQIQDLSEADLEELMKVLDDVDMVSYLYKQESDDTPRHVGMIAEEMPDILASKDRKGLELGRHVGFLMGVVKVLKTQNEEMAQELEQLKAEIAAIKENK
;
A
#
# COMPACT_ATOMS: atom_id res chain seq x y z
N GLU A 1 35.68 3.53 61.86
CA GLU A 1 35.13 3.44 60.48
C GLU A 1 35.66 4.63 59.69
N THR A 2 36.12 4.44 58.45
CA THR A 2 36.71 5.50 57.61
C THR A 2 35.69 6.22 56.71
N ASN A 3 34.40 5.94 56.87
CA ASN A 3 33.32 6.55 56.09
C ASN A 3 32.81 7.83 56.79
N PHE A 4 32.27 8.77 56.01
CA PHE A 4 31.36 9.79 56.54
C PHE A 4 29.92 9.25 56.46
N PHE A 5 29.12 9.41 57.52
CA PHE A 5 27.74 8.92 57.53
C PHE A 5 26.87 9.63 58.57
N ILE A 6 25.55 9.56 58.39
CA ILE A 6 24.54 9.90 59.39
C ILE A 6 23.99 8.59 59.97
N ARG A 7 23.95 8.48 61.31
CA ARG A 7 23.41 7.30 62.02
C ARG A 7 22.06 7.64 62.66
N ASP A 8 21.03 6.86 62.30
CA ASP A 8 19.73 6.89 62.97
C ASP A 8 19.78 6.04 64.23
N VAL A 9 19.86 6.68 65.40
CA VAL A 9 19.96 6.00 66.70
C VAL A 9 18.66 5.36 67.17
N ASN A 10 17.51 5.73 66.58
CA ASN A 10 16.19 5.30 67.06
C ASN A 10 15.62 4.12 66.26
N ASN A 11 16.00 3.94 64.99
CA ASN A 11 15.50 2.86 64.13
C ASN A 11 16.57 1.81 63.81
N GLY A 12 17.19 1.25 64.85
CA GLY A 12 18.12 0.13 64.71
C GLY A 12 19.50 0.50 64.14
N SER A 13 19.98 1.73 64.40
CA SER A 13 21.32 2.19 63.94
C SER A 13 21.51 2.15 62.42
N LYS A 14 20.43 2.36 61.65
CA LYS A 14 20.53 2.48 60.18
C LYS A 14 21.41 3.66 59.79
N LEU A 15 22.06 3.55 58.64
CA LEU A 15 22.90 4.60 58.06
C LEU A 15 22.21 5.17 56.81
N PRO A 16 21.18 6.03 56.97
CA PRO A 16 20.41 6.56 55.84
C PRO A 16 21.25 7.39 54.85
N PHE A 17 22.40 7.90 55.29
CA PHE A 17 23.37 8.57 54.44
C PHE A 17 24.78 8.07 54.74
N LYS A 18 25.55 7.71 53.70
CA LYS A 18 26.90 7.18 53.83
C LYS A 18 27.74 7.53 52.59
N ILE A 19 28.90 8.13 52.81
CA ILE A 19 29.95 8.36 51.81
C ILE A 19 31.14 7.45 52.14
N ARG A 20 31.54 6.63 51.18
CA ARG A 20 32.66 5.68 51.35
C ARG A 20 34.01 6.34 51.03
N PRO A 21 35.13 5.88 51.63
CA PRO A 21 36.47 6.26 51.19
C PRO A 21 36.64 6.09 49.69
N GLY A 22 37.25 7.09 49.04
CA GLY A 22 37.49 7.08 47.60
C GLY A 22 36.29 7.49 46.74
N ALA A 23 35.16 7.92 47.34
CA ALA A 23 34.12 8.61 46.60
C ALA A 23 34.71 9.89 45.95
N PRO A 24 34.51 10.13 44.65
CA PRO A 24 35.03 11.32 43.97
C PRO A 24 34.47 12.63 44.54
N ASP A 25 35.21 13.72 44.33
CA ASP A 25 34.71 15.07 44.60
C ASP A 25 33.42 15.32 43.82
N ASN A 26 32.49 16.06 44.42
CA ASN A 26 31.19 16.41 43.81
C ASN A 26 30.32 15.19 43.45
N SER A 27 30.53 14.04 44.12
CA SER A 27 29.60 12.90 44.04
C SER A 27 28.16 13.32 44.37
N ILE A 28 28.01 14.20 45.36
CA ILE A 28 26.82 15.03 45.60
C ILE A 28 27.31 16.44 45.91
N TYR A 29 26.82 17.43 45.17
CA TYR A 29 27.13 18.83 45.34
C TYR A 29 25.82 19.61 45.47
N ILE A 30 25.74 20.52 46.43
CA ILE A 30 24.59 21.41 46.62
C ILE A 30 25.12 22.82 46.46
N ASP A 31 24.67 23.52 45.42
CA ASP A 31 25.10 24.88 45.11
C ASP A 31 24.44 25.91 46.04
N THR A 32 24.97 27.13 46.03
CA THR A 32 24.48 28.25 46.83
C THR A 32 23.03 28.64 46.53
N ASP A 33 22.55 28.37 45.32
CA ASP A 33 21.15 28.58 44.90
C ASP A 33 20.23 27.36 45.16
N GLY A 34 20.76 26.32 45.82
CA GLY A 34 20.04 25.11 46.20
C GLY A 34 19.96 24.02 45.12
N ASP A 35 20.60 24.23 43.97
CA ASP A 35 20.64 23.26 42.88
C ASP A 35 21.55 22.07 43.24
N VAL A 36 21.11 20.86 42.90
CA VAL A 36 21.82 19.63 43.29
C VAL A 36 22.53 19.03 42.08
N GLY A 37 23.86 18.93 42.17
CA GLY A 37 24.71 18.24 41.21
C GLY A 37 25.07 16.83 41.67
N LEU A 38 24.95 15.85 40.78
CA LEU A 38 25.52 14.50 40.94
C LEU A 38 26.64 14.33 39.91
N GLY A 39 27.89 14.35 40.36
CA GLY A 39 29.09 14.32 39.50
C GLY A 39 29.47 15.66 38.87
N THR A 40 28.90 16.77 39.34
CA THR A 40 29.20 18.14 38.90
C THR A 40 29.20 19.11 40.07
N ASN A 41 30.12 20.09 40.07
CA ASN A 41 30.10 21.24 40.97
C ASN A 41 29.51 22.50 40.35
N ALA A 42 29.05 22.41 39.10
CA ALA A 42 28.38 23.48 38.39
C ALA A 42 27.09 22.91 37.79
N PRO A 43 26.05 22.66 38.62
CA PRO A 43 24.76 22.22 38.13
C PRO A 43 24.14 23.31 37.24
N SER A 44 23.56 22.89 36.11
CA SER A 44 22.88 23.78 35.15
C SER A 44 21.35 23.73 35.24
N ALA A 45 20.83 22.92 36.16
CA ALA A 45 19.41 22.72 36.43
C ALA A 45 19.20 22.38 37.92
N LYS A 46 17.95 22.42 38.38
CA LYS A 46 17.58 22.08 39.77
C LYS A 46 18.14 20.73 40.24
N LEU A 47 18.18 19.76 39.34
CA LEU A 47 18.90 18.50 39.51
C LEU A 47 19.71 18.26 38.23
N ASP A 48 21.03 18.22 38.33
CA ASP A 48 21.94 17.96 37.21
C ASP A 48 22.77 16.69 37.49
N VAL A 49 22.59 15.68 36.65
CA VAL A 49 23.25 14.38 36.78
C VAL A 49 24.22 14.19 35.62
N ARG A 50 25.53 14.18 35.92
CA ARG A 50 26.54 13.81 34.93
C ARG A 50 26.72 12.30 34.88
N GLY A 51 25.86 11.65 34.10
CA GLY A 51 25.89 10.20 33.88
C GLY A 51 24.50 9.62 33.63
N SER A 52 24.39 8.29 33.67
CA SER A 52 23.11 7.60 33.51
C SER A 52 22.33 7.54 34.83
N ALA A 53 21.01 7.77 34.78
CA ALA A 53 20.12 7.57 35.90
C ALA A 53 19.33 6.26 35.74
N LYS A 54 19.35 5.40 36.77
CA LYS A 54 18.46 4.23 36.86
C LYS A 54 17.36 4.53 37.87
N ILE A 55 16.11 4.58 37.41
CA ILE A 55 14.92 4.82 38.24
C ILE A 55 14.21 3.49 38.45
N ASN A 56 14.20 2.99 39.69
CA ASN A 56 13.45 1.78 40.05
C ASN A 56 12.04 2.19 40.51
N GLY A 57 11.16 2.42 39.54
CA GLY A 57 9.79 2.92 39.74
C GLY A 57 9.38 3.80 38.55
N ASP A 58 8.29 4.54 38.72
CA ASP A 58 7.76 5.43 37.68
C ASP A 58 8.54 6.75 37.64
N LEU A 59 8.83 7.24 36.42
CA LEU A 59 9.27 8.61 36.20
C LEU A 59 8.05 9.47 35.85
N PHE A 60 7.68 10.39 36.73
CA PHE A 60 6.61 11.36 36.49
C PHE A 60 7.19 12.70 36.03
N ALA A 61 6.99 13.04 34.75
CA ALA A 61 7.35 14.33 34.18
C ALA A 61 6.08 15.16 33.93
N LYS A 62 5.83 16.17 34.78
CA LYS A 62 4.56 16.93 34.78
C LYS A 62 4.42 17.83 33.56
N ASP A 63 5.49 18.54 33.20
CA ASP A 63 5.45 19.60 32.19
C ASP A 63 6.11 19.17 30.87
N GLY A 64 6.32 17.86 30.68
CA GLY A 64 6.91 17.25 29.48
C GLY A 64 8.32 16.67 29.69
N ALA A 65 8.81 15.95 28.68
CA ALA A 65 10.13 15.32 28.68
C ALA A 65 10.86 15.52 27.33
N ALA A 66 12.13 15.90 27.41
CA ALA A 66 13.05 15.92 26.29
C ALA A 66 14.09 14.81 26.45
N VAL A 67 14.24 13.98 25.43
CA VAL A 67 15.21 12.89 25.39
C VAL A 67 16.10 13.08 24.16
N GLY A 68 17.41 13.18 24.36
CA GLY A 68 18.38 13.36 23.27
C GLY A 68 19.34 14.53 23.50
N SER A 69 20.55 14.43 22.95
CA SER A 69 21.61 15.42 23.15
C SER A 69 21.26 16.80 22.58
N SER A 70 20.49 16.86 21.49
CA SER A 70 20.05 18.12 20.88
C SER A 70 19.04 18.91 21.74
N TYR A 71 18.41 18.27 22.72
CA TYR A 71 17.45 18.90 23.63
C TYR A 71 18.02 19.18 25.04
N TYR A 72 19.29 18.85 25.29
CA TYR A 72 19.94 19.14 26.56
C TYR A 72 19.97 20.65 26.81
N GLY A 73 19.27 21.11 27.85
CA GLY A 73 19.22 22.52 28.25
C GLY A 73 18.38 23.46 27.36
N SER A 74 17.56 22.93 26.45
CA SER A 74 16.69 23.75 25.59
C SER A 74 15.22 23.72 26.01
N SER A 75 14.54 24.86 25.89
CA SER A 75 13.21 25.14 26.45
C SER A 75 12.02 24.85 25.52
N ASN A 76 12.21 24.03 24.47
CA ASN A 76 11.18 23.80 23.44
C ASN A 76 10.49 22.43 23.60
N ILE A 77 10.23 22.01 24.84
CA ILE A 77 9.43 20.81 25.08
C ILE A 77 7.96 21.20 24.89
N PRO A 78 7.17 20.48 24.07
CA PRO A 78 5.74 20.72 23.97
C PRO A 78 5.08 20.58 25.36
N ASP A 79 4.13 21.46 25.68
CA ASP A 79 3.37 21.38 26.94
C ASP A 79 2.77 19.98 27.12
N ASN A 80 3.15 19.29 28.20
CA ASN A 80 2.74 17.91 28.51
C ASN A 80 3.14 16.87 27.43
N GLY A 81 4.15 17.14 26.61
CA GLY A 81 4.60 16.26 25.52
C GLY A 81 5.91 15.51 25.80
N LEU A 82 6.20 14.51 24.97
CA LEU A 82 7.50 13.85 24.88
C LEU A 82 8.12 14.22 23.53
N ILE A 83 9.31 14.79 23.55
CA ILE A 83 10.14 15.00 22.36
C ILE A 83 11.39 14.13 22.48
N VAL A 84 11.63 13.30 21.46
CA VAL A 84 12.78 12.40 21.39
C VAL A 84 13.59 12.73 20.16
N ASP A 85 14.90 12.92 20.34
CA ASP A 85 15.85 13.05 19.24
C ASP A 85 16.29 11.66 18.78
N GLY A 86 16.44 11.51 17.46
CA GLY A 86 16.84 10.24 16.86
C GLY A 86 15.74 9.17 16.82
N ASN A 87 16.18 7.91 16.82
CA ASN A 87 15.30 6.76 16.66
C ASN A 87 14.76 6.31 18.01
N SER A 88 13.47 6.02 18.07
CA SER A 88 12.79 5.57 19.31
C SER A 88 12.25 4.16 19.14
N GLY A 89 12.64 3.25 20.01
CA GLY A 89 12.07 1.91 20.10
C GLY A 89 10.99 1.84 21.17
N PHE A 90 9.79 1.36 20.80
CA PHE A 90 8.76 0.99 21.76
C PHE A 90 8.48 -0.51 21.65
N GLY A 91 8.71 -1.24 22.74
CA GLY A 91 8.59 -2.70 22.76
C GLY A 91 9.70 -3.43 21.99
N THR A 92 10.83 -2.75 21.75
CA THR A 92 12.05 -3.32 21.16
C THR A 92 13.27 -2.56 21.67
N ASP A 93 14.37 -3.27 21.90
CA ASP A 93 15.71 -2.76 22.19
C ASP A 93 16.66 -2.84 20.98
N ASP A 94 16.19 -3.42 19.88
CA ASP A 94 16.93 -3.61 18.63
C ASP A 94 16.49 -2.57 17.61
N ILE A 95 17.05 -1.36 17.76
CA ILE A 95 16.74 -0.20 16.92
C ILE A 95 17.79 -0.09 15.82
N GLU A 96 17.33 0.03 14.56
CA GLU A 96 18.24 0.11 13.42
C GLU A 96 19.06 1.40 13.37
N SER A 97 20.21 1.31 12.71
CA SER A 97 21.01 2.48 12.35
C SER A 97 20.47 3.14 11.08
N TRP A 98 19.38 3.90 11.22
CA TRP A 98 18.79 4.68 10.12
C TRP A 98 19.76 5.74 9.55
N ASP A 99 19.58 6.06 8.27
CA ASP A 99 20.27 7.19 7.63
C ASP A 99 20.01 8.51 8.40
N PRO A 100 21.00 9.42 8.54
CA PRO A 100 20.84 10.66 9.32
C PRO A 100 19.71 11.58 8.86
N ASN A 101 19.28 11.49 7.60
CA ASN A 101 18.15 12.25 7.09
C ASN A 101 16.80 11.63 7.47
N TRP A 102 16.77 10.53 8.22
CA TRP A 102 15.54 9.82 8.59
C TRP A 102 15.33 9.80 10.09
N GLY A 103 14.10 10.06 10.52
CA GLY A 103 13.65 9.80 11.87
C GLY A 103 12.65 8.65 11.87
N ALA A 104 12.79 7.72 12.80
CA ALA A 104 11.92 6.56 12.88
C ALA A 104 11.46 6.28 14.32
N ILE A 105 10.22 5.84 14.43
CA ILE A 105 9.69 5.14 15.58
C ILE A 105 9.57 3.67 15.20
N GLU A 106 10.24 2.80 15.95
CA GLU A 106 10.19 1.36 15.75
C GLU A 106 9.26 0.70 16.75
N LEU A 107 8.45 -0.23 16.24
CA LEU A 107 7.38 -0.92 16.95
C LEU A 107 7.56 -2.43 16.77
N GLY A 108 7.80 -3.14 17.88
CA GLY A 108 7.87 -4.60 17.88
C GLY A 108 8.94 -5.19 16.93
N GLY A 109 10.08 -4.51 16.77
CA GLY A 109 11.26 -4.96 16.03
C GLY A 109 11.14 -5.03 14.51
N THR A 110 9.93 -5.00 13.94
CA THR A 110 9.74 -5.17 12.49
C THR A 110 8.96 -4.04 11.84
N SER A 111 8.19 -3.28 12.61
CA SER A 111 7.33 -2.21 12.08
C SER A 111 7.91 -0.85 12.42
N SER A 112 7.70 0.12 11.54
CA SER A 112 8.21 1.46 11.75
C SER A 112 7.32 2.52 11.11
N ILE A 113 7.20 3.64 11.81
CA ILE A 113 6.68 4.90 11.27
C ILE A 113 7.88 5.83 11.15
N MET A 114 8.12 6.37 9.97
CA MET A 114 9.33 7.14 9.70
C MET A 114 9.06 8.32 8.78
N TYR A 115 9.94 9.30 8.85
CA TYR A 115 9.91 10.49 8.01
C TYR A 115 11.31 10.83 7.52
N ASN A 116 11.39 11.45 6.35
CA ASN A 116 12.62 11.97 5.79
C ASN A 116 12.69 13.49 6.01
N ARG A 117 13.75 13.96 6.68
CA ARG A 117 14.02 15.37 7.01
C ARG A 117 14.31 16.24 5.80
N GLY A 118 14.90 15.66 4.74
CA GLY A 118 15.33 16.39 3.56
C GLY A 118 14.20 16.65 2.56
N ASN A 119 13.31 15.68 2.35
CA ASN A 119 12.25 15.77 1.35
C ASN A 119 10.82 15.71 1.93
N GLY A 120 10.68 15.54 3.24
CA GLY A 120 9.39 15.52 3.94
C GLY A 120 8.54 14.27 3.69
N SER A 121 9.07 13.20 3.10
CA SER A 121 8.30 11.98 2.89
C SER A 121 7.92 11.30 4.21
N TYR A 122 6.72 10.74 4.27
CA TYR A 122 6.22 9.97 5.41
C TYR A 122 6.01 8.53 5.00
N HIS A 123 6.42 7.58 5.84
CA HIS A 123 6.35 6.15 5.55
C HIS A 123 5.82 5.38 6.77
N ALA A 124 4.98 4.39 6.49
CA ALA A 124 4.67 3.31 7.41
C ALA A 124 5.16 1.99 6.77
N SER A 125 6.01 1.26 7.49
CA SER A 125 6.68 0.09 6.96
C SER A 125 6.58 -1.11 7.89
N ASN A 126 6.62 -2.28 7.29
CA ASN A 126 6.88 -3.54 7.95
C ASN A 126 8.04 -4.26 7.25
N ASN A 127 8.93 -4.85 8.06
CA ASN A 127 10.16 -5.52 7.67
C ASN A 127 11.03 -4.68 6.72
N ALA A 128 11.12 -3.36 6.97
CA ALA A 128 11.95 -2.49 6.17
C ALA A 128 12.53 -1.32 6.98
N TYR A 129 13.79 -1.01 6.71
CA TYR A 129 14.46 0.19 7.18
C TYR A 129 15.31 0.83 6.07
N PHE A 130 15.74 2.07 6.26
CA PHE A 130 16.54 2.81 5.27
C PHE A 130 17.88 3.28 5.85
N ASN A 131 18.98 2.86 5.22
CA ASN A 131 20.36 3.26 5.55
C ASN A 131 21.18 3.54 4.27
N GLY A 132 20.67 4.44 3.43
CA GLY A 132 21.19 4.73 2.09
C GLY A 132 20.59 3.86 1.00
N VAL A 133 20.13 2.64 1.36
CA VAL A 133 19.23 1.80 0.56
C VAL A 133 18.14 1.22 1.47
N TRP A 134 17.00 0.82 0.89
CA TRP A 134 15.98 0.08 1.63
C TRP A 134 16.48 -1.33 1.92
N ARG A 135 16.34 -1.80 3.15
CA ARG A 135 16.81 -3.13 3.60
C ARG A 135 15.78 -3.83 4.47
N TYR A 136 15.84 -5.16 4.49
CA TYR A 136 15.01 -5.98 5.39
C TYR A 136 15.50 -5.86 6.83
N LYS A 137 14.56 -5.74 7.78
CA LYS A 137 14.83 -5.81 9.24
C LYS A 137 14.94 -7.24 9.76
N GLN A 138 14.42 -8.22 9.01
CA GLN A 138 14.46 -9.63 9.39
C GLN A 138 14.45 -10.55 8.16
N THR A 139 14.95 -11.76 8.36
CA THR A 139 14.97 -12.84 7.35
C THR A 139 13.64 -13.58 7.28
N GLY A 140 13.21 -13.99 6.09
CA GLY A 140 12.14 -14.98 5.92
C GLY A 140 10.71 -14.43 5.93
N ALA A 141 10.55 -13.09 5.87
CA ALA A 141 9.24 -12.44 5.75
C ALA A 141 9.23 -11.41 4.60
N PRO A 142 8.12 -11.27 3.86
CA PRO A 142 7.93 -10.16 2.92
C PRO A 142 8.05 -8.79 3.61
N ALA A 143 8.34 -7.76 2.83
CA ALA A 143 8.30 -6.38 3.29
C ALA A 143 7.12 -5.64 2.67
N ALA A 144 6.56 -4.69 3.43
CA ALA A 144 5.50 -3.82 2.96
C ALA A 144 5.80 -2.38 3.34
N ASN A 145 5.50 -1.45 2.44
CA ASN A 145 5.63 -0.03 2.70
C ASN A 145 4.46 0.74 2.07
N TYR A 146 3.85 1.58 2.89
CA TYR A 146 3.03 2.68 2.44
C TYR A 146 3.82 3.98 2.61
N HIS A 147 3.76 4.88 1.64
CA HIS A 147 4.37 6.19 1.79
C HIS A 147 3.63 7.31 1.07
N GLN A 148 3.84 8.53 1.59
CA GLN A 148 3.39 9.77 1.00
C GLN A 148 4.60 10.64 0.64
N HIS A 149 4.56 11.24 -0.54
CA HIS A 149 5.54 12.23 -0.97
C HIS A 149 4.92 13.12 -2.06
N ASN A 150 5.11 14.44 -1.96
CA ASN A 150 4.62 15.42 -2.94
C ASN A 150 3.15 15.26 -3.36
N GLY A 151 2.27 14.89 -2.41
CA GLY A 151 0.84 14.68 -2.66
C GLY A 151 0.47 13.29 -3.18
N GLU A 152 1.44 12.43 -3.48
CA GLU A 152 1.21 11.06 -3.92
C GLU A 152 1.03 10.13 -2.72
N HIS A 153 0.24 9.06 -2.91
CA HIS A 153 0.10 7.95 -1.98
C HIS A 153 0.51 6.67 -2.70
N ILE A 154 1.48 5.93 -2.16
CA ILE A 154 2.06 4.76 -2.83
C ILE A 154 2.08 3.56 -1.91
N TRP A 155 1.57 2.43 -2.39
CA TRP A 155 1.60 1.13 -1.73
C TRP A 155 2.49 0.17 -2.50
N ARG A 156 3.51 -0.35 -1.83
CA ARG A 156 4.50 -1.23 -2.42
C ARG A 156 4.86 -2.38 -1.49
N THR A 157 5.23 -3.50 -2.09
CA THR A 157 5.63 -4.72 -1.40
C THR A 157 6.94 -5.24 -1.96
N ALA A 158 7.61 -6.07 -1.19
CA ALA A 158 8.73 -6.88 -1.67
C ALA A 158 8.58 -8.31 -1.15
N SER A 159 9.01 -9.28 -1.96
CA SER A 159 9.09 -10.68 -1.56
C SER A 159 9.97 -10.86 -0.32
N SER A 160 9.93 -12.03 0.31
CA SER A 160 10.84 -12.32 1.43
C SER A 160 12.31 -12.18 1.03
N GLY A 161 13.11 -11.62 1.92
CA GLY A 161 14.57 -11.53 1.80
C GLY A 161 15.31 -12.01 3.05
N THR A 162 16.61 -11.74 3.07
CA THR A 162 17.47 -11.89 4.24
C THR A 162 17.59 -10.52 4.92
N GLU A 163 17.70 -10.52 6.24
CA GLU A 163 18.08 -9.34 7.03
C GLU A 163 19.26 -8.59 6.41
N ASP A 164 19.22 -7.27 6.45
CA ASP A 164 20.17 -6.33 5.83
C ASP A 164 20.32 -6.41 4.31
N ALA A 165 19.70 -7.37 3.62
CA ALA A 165 19.71 -7.39 2.17
C ALA A 165 18.90 -6.23 1.60
N ALA A 166 19.33 -5.70 0.45
CA ALA A 166 18.62 -4.62 -0.22
C ALA A 166 17.23 -5.06 -0.70
N ILE A 167 16.24 -4.19 -0.52
CA ILE A 167 14.87 -4.40 -0.97
C ILE A 167 14.69 -3.87 -2.39
N THR A 168 14.17 -4.73 -3.27
CA THR A 168 13.60 -4.31 -4.56
C THR A 168 12.09 -4.22 -4.42
N TRP A 169 11.57 -3.00 -4.44
CA TRP A 169 10.14 -2.74 -4.30
C TRP A 169 9.36 -2.99 -5.58
N THR A 170 8.16 -3.56 -5.43
CA THR A 170 7.13 -3.61 -6.47
C THR A 170 5.96 -2.73 -6.04
N GLU A 171 5.66 -1.70 -6.83
CA GLU A 171 4.50 -0.83 -6.61
C GLU A 171 3.22 -1.55 -7.04
N GLY A 172 2.28 -1.71 -6.10
CA GLY A 172 1.00 -2.37 -6.34
C GLY A 172 -0.14 -1.40 -6.60
N MET A 173 -0.09 -0.21 -5.98
CA MET A 173 -1.11 0.82 -6.13
C MET A 173 -0.51 2.20 -5.89
N ARG A 174 -1.06 3.21 -6.57
CA ARG A 174 -0.83 4.63 -6.26
C ARG A 174 -2.09 5.47 -6.37
N VAL A 175 -2.11 6.58 -5.65
CA VAL A 175 -2.88 7.78 -5.99
C VAL A 175 -1.85 8.84 -6.34
N ASP A 176 -1.90 9.35 -7.57
CA ASP A 176 -0.99 10.43 -8.00
C ASP A 176 -1.40 11.79 -7.42
N GLU A 177 -0.58 12.82 -7.65
CA GLU A 177 -0.79 14.18 -7.16
C GLU A 177 -2.06 14.84 -7.73
N ASN A 178 -2.66 14.26 -8.76
CA ASN A 178 -3.90 14.72 -9.39
C ASN A 178 -5.13 13.90 -8.95
N GLY A 179 -4.94 12.95 -8.02
CA GLY A 179 -6.01 12.07 -7.53
C GLY A 179 -6.32 10.88 -8.43
N ARG A 180 -5.49 10.58 -9.43
CA ARG A 180 -5.65 9.41 -10.31
C ARG A 180 -5.15 8.15 -9.61
N VAL A 181 -5.93 7.09 -9.69
CA VAL A 181 -5.62 5.79 -9.07
C VAL A 181 -5.00 4.86 -10.11
N GLY A 182 -3.79 4.39 -9.83
CA GLY A 182 -3.14 3.32 -10.58
C GLY A 182 -3.10 2.03 -9.76
N ILE A 183 -3.49 0.90 -10.34
CA ILE A 183 -3.30 -0.44 -9.75
C ILE A 183 -2.39 -1.23 -10.68
N GLN A 184 -1.24 -1.69 -10.18
CA GLN A 184 -0.14 -2.21 -11.02
C GLN A 184 0.23 -1.28 -12.17
N ASN A 185 0.08 0.02 -11.96
CA ASN A 185 0.42 1.08 -12.90
C ASN A 185 0.91 2.29 -12.10
N ASN A 186 2.17 2.66 -12.29
CA ASN A 186 2.82 3.74 -11.55
C ASN A 186 2.73 5.12 -12.26
N ASN A 187 2.04 5.20 -13.40
CA ASN A 187 1.85 6.42 -14.16
C ASN A 187 0.43 6.45 -14.78
N PRO A 188 -0.63 6.51 -13.95
CA PRO A 188 -1.99 6.46 -14.43
C PRO A 188 -2.33 7.69 -15.29
N SER A 189 -2.88 7.47 -16.49
CA SER A 189 -3.32 8.55 -17.40
C SER A 189 -4.82 8.84 -17.33
N ALA A 190 -5.58 8.04 -16.58
CA ALA A 190 -7.01 8.19 -16.34
C ALA A 190 -7.33 8.20 -14.83
N LEU A 191 -8.56 8.54 -14.44
CA LEU A 191 -8.97 8.59 -13.03
C LEU A 191 -8.76 7.26 -12.31
N LEU A 192 -9.04 6.14 -12.97
CA LEU A 192 -8.63 4.81 -12.53
C LEU A 192 -8.00 4.07 -13.71
N GLN A 193 -6.82 3.49 -13.52
CA GLN A 193 -6.14 2.65 -14.49
C GLN A 193 -5.64 1.37 -13.84
N VAL A 194 -5.96 0.22 -14.45
CA VAL A 194 -5.58 -1.10 -13.95
C VAL A 194 -4.62 -1.79 -14.92
N GLY A 195 -3.44 -2.12 -14.41
CA GLY A 195 -2.35 -2.70 -15.17
C GLY A 195 -1.85 -1.80 -16.30
N THR A 196 -1.16 -2.41 -17.25
CA THR A 196 -0.58 -1.73 -18.43
C THR A 196 -1.31 -2.04 -19.73
N GLY A 197 -2.34 -2.90 -19.69
CA GLY A 197 -3.12 -3.35 -20.85
C GLY A 197 -4.21 -2.38 -21.34
N GLY A 198 -4.19 -1.13 -20.89
CA GLY A 198 -5.11 -0.07 -21.35
C GLY A 198 -6.50 -0.08 -20.71
N ALA A 199 -6.73 -0.83 -19.64
CA ALA A 199 -8.00 -0.84 -18.92
C ALA A 199 -8.13 0.42 -18.04
N VAL A 200 -9.03 1.33 -18.43
CA VAL A 200 -9.18 2.65 -17.79
C VAL A 200 -10.62 3.03 -17.53
N CYS A 201 -10.85 3.83 -16.49
CA CYS A 201 -12.10 4.54 -16.23
C CYS A 201 -11.83 6.04 -16.18
N ASN A 202 -12.60 6.81 -16.94
CA ASN A 202 -12.53 8.28 -16.98
C ASN A 202 -13.59 8.96 -16.10
N GLY A 203 -14.30 8.19 -15.26
CA GLY A 203 -15.37 8.67 -14.38
C GLY A 203 -16.78 8.47 -14.92
N THR A 204 -16.94 8.18 -16.21
CA THR A 204 -18.26 7.91 -16.82
C THR A 204 -18.37 6.53 -17.43
N THR A 205 -17.26 5.99 -17.94
CA THR A 205 -17.25 4.74 -18.72
C THR A 205 -16.00 3.95 -18.44
N TRP A 206 -16.15 2.62 -18.41
CA TRP A 206 -15.02 1.71 -18.50
C TRP A 206 -14.60 1.54 -19.96
N ILE A 207 -13.29 1.57 -20.21
CA ILE A 207 -12.70 1.41 -21.53
C ILE A 207 -11.77 0.20 -21.48
N ASP A 208 -12.10 -0.81 -22.29
CA ASP A 208 -11.26 -1.99 -22.49
C ASP A 208 -10.14 -1.68 -23.48
N GLY A 209 -8.89 -1.82 -23.04
CA GLY A 209 -7.73 -1.58 -23.88
C GLY A 209 -7.69 -2.54 -25.08
N SER A 210 -7.76 -1.97 -26.29
CA SER A 210 -7.75 -2.74 -27.54
C SER A 210 -6.78 -2.15 -28.57
N SER A 211 -5.56 -1.82 -28.14
CA SER A 211 -4.44 -1.47 -29.04
C SER A 211 -3.69 -2.70 -29.52
N ARG A 212 -3.02 -2.59 -30.68
CA ARG A 212 -2.01 -3.57 -31.12
C ARG A 212 -0.84 -3.66 -30.13
N ASP A 213 -0.62 -2.63 -29.30
CA ASP A 213 0.41 -2.65 -28.24
C ASP A 213 0.10 -3.68 -27.15
N PHE A 214 -1.19 -4.02 -26.95
CA PHE A 214 -1.64 -4.96 -25.94
C PHE A 214 -1.96 -6.34 -26.53
N LYS A 215 -1.94 -6.49 -27.85
CA LYS A 215 -2.41 -7.67 -28.58
C LYS A 215 -1.28 -8.27 -29.41
N LYS A 216 -1.27 -9.59 -29.53
CA LYS A 216 -0.30 -10.34 -30.34
C LYS A 216 -1.02 -11.39 -31.17
N GLN A 217 -0.37 -11.88 -32.23
CA GLN A 217 -0.92 -12.93 -33.11
C GLN A 217 -2.29 -12.55 -33.70
N ILE A 218 -2.44 -11.29 -34.13
CA ILE A 218 -3.67 -10.78 -34.74
C ILE A 218 -3.80 -11.35 -36.15
N GLN A 219 -4.92 -12.02 -36.42
CA GLN A 219 -5.25 -12.64 -37.70
C GLN A 219 -6.66 -12.24 -38.12
N ASP A 220 -6.89 -12.17 -39.43
CA ASP A 220 -8.23 -11.98 -39.98
C ASP A 220 -9.01 -13.30 -39.93
N LEU A 221 -10.31 -13.22 -39.68
CA LEU A 221 -11.21 -14.37 -39.73
C LEU A 221 -11.60 -14.67 -41.18
N SER A 222 -11.53 -15.95 -41.56
CA SER A 222 -12.04 -16.44 -42.83
C SER A 222 -13.58 -16.53 -42.82
N GLU A 223 -14.20 -16.70 -43.99
CA GLU A 223 -15.65 -16.92 -44.09
C GLU A 223 -16.08 -18.17 -43.30
N ALA A 224 -15.28 -19.25 -43.35
CA ALA A 224 -15.54 -20.45 -42.57
C ALA A 224 -15.49 -20.20 -41.06
N ASP A 225 -14.54 -19.39 -40.58
CA ASP A 225 -14.45 -19.01 -39.16
C ASP A 225 -15.69 -18.19 -38.73
N LEU A 226 -16.17 -17.31 -39.60
CA LEU A 226 -17.34 -16.49 -39.34
C LEU A 226 -18.62 -17.35 -39.31
N GLU A 227 -18.78 -18.30 -40.23
CA GLU A 227 -19.91 -19.25 -40.22
C GLU A 227 -19.93 -20.12 -38.95
N GLU A 228 -18.78 -20.47 -38.40
CA GLU A 228 -18.70 -21.19 -37.13
C GLU A 228 -19.30 -20.36 -35.97
N LEU A 229 -19.19 -19.03 -36.01
CA LEU A 229 -19.80 -18.16 -35.00
C LEU A 229 -21.34 -18.23 -35.00
N MET A 230 -21.97 -18.46 -36.16
CA MET A 230 -23.43 -18.66 -36.21
C MET A 230 -23.85 -19.93 -35.47
N LYS A 231 -23.08 -21.02 -35.61
CA LYS A 231 -23.35 -22.27 -34.89
C LYS A 231 -23.19 -22.08 -33.38
N VAL A 232 -22.19 -21.31 -32.97
CA VAL A 232 -22.00 -20.96 -31.55
C VAL A 232 -23.18 -20.15 -31.02
N LEU A 233 -23.81 -19.29 -31.84
CA LEU A 233 -24.97 -18.51 -31.41
C LEU A 233 -26.19 -19.40 -31.12
N ASP A 234 -26.37 -20.50 -31.85
CA ASP A 234 -27.46 -21.45 -31.62
C ASP A 234 -27.36 -22.14 -30.25
N ASP A 235 -26.13 -22.26 -29.71
CA ASP A 235 -25.85 -22.83 -28.39
C ASP A 235 -25.87 -21.78 -27.25
N VAL A 236 -26.26 -20.53 -27.53
CA VAL A 236 -26.35 -19.46 -26.53
C VAL A 236 -27.79 -19.32 -26.02
N ASP A 237 -28.01 -19.79 -24.79
CA ASP A 237 -29.28 -19.61 -24.09
C ASP A 237 -29.38 -18.25 -23.38
N MET A 238 -30.53 -17.60 -23.57
CA MET A 238 -30.90 -16.38 -22.87
C MET A 238 -31.81 -16.68 -21.69
N VAL A 239 -31.47 -16.13 -20.52
CA VAL A 239 -32.22 -16.31 -19.29
C VAL A 239 -32.66 -14.98 -18.69
N SER A 240 -33.65 -15.04 -17.81
CA SER A 240 -34.04 -13.91 -16.96
C SER A 240 -33.73 -14.21 -15.51
N TYR A 241 -33.10 -13.28 -14.79
CA TYR A 241 -32.60 -13.51 -13.44
C TYR A 241 -32.70 -12.26 -12.54
N LEU A 242 -32.47 -12.49 -11.23
CA LEU A 242 -32.21 -11.47 -10.23
C LEU A 242 -30.87 -11.81 -9.57
N TYR A 243 -30.08 -10.80 -9.22
CA TYR A 243 -28.94 -11.01 -8.34
C TYR A 243 -29.42 -11.38 -6.94
N LYS A 244 -28.65 -12.21 -6.23
CA LYS A 244 -29.03 -12.72 -4.90
C LYS A 244 -29.32 -11.63 -3.85
N GLN A 245 -28.84 -10.41 -4.07
CA GLN A 245 -29.01 -9.26 -3.16
C GLN A 245 -30.22 -8.39 -3.53
N GLU A 246 -30.83 -8.63 -4.68
CA GLU A 246 -32.00 -7.89 -5.16
C GLU A 246 -33.29 -8.48 -4.57
N SER A 247 -34.29 -7.62 -4.39
CA SER A 247 -35.63 -8.03 -3.95
C SER A 247 -36.44 -8.61 -5.10
N ASP A 248 -37.45 -9.42 -4.76
CA ASP A 248 -38.30 -10.12 -5.75
C ASP A 248 -39.14 -9.17 -6.64
N ASP A 249 -39.32 -7.92 -6.24
CA ASP A 249 -40.02 -6.86 -6.99
C ASP A 249 -39.11 -6.06 -7.94
N THR A 250 -37.80 -6.31 -7.91
CA THR A 250 -36.84 -5.69 -8.84
C THR A 250 -37.15 -6.13 -10.29
N PRO A 251 -37.12 -5.22 -11.28
CA PRO A 251 -37.20 -5.61 -12.68
C PRO A 251 -36.13 -6.64 -13.02
N ARG A 252 -36.54 -7.78 -13.55
CA ARG A 252 -35.61 -8.87 -13.82
C ARG A 252 -34.63 -8.47 -14.91
N HIS A 253 -33.37 -8.87 -14.72
CA HIS A 253 -32.35 -8.79 -15.75
C HIS A 253 -32.61 -9.83 -16.83
N VAL A 254 -32.09 -9.56 -18.03
CA VAL A 254 -32.02 -10.51 -19.14
C VAL A 254 -30.56 -10.65 -19.53
N GLY A 255 -30.07 -11.86 -19.65
CA GLY A 255 -28.67 -12.11 -19.98
C GLY A 255 -28.34 -13.58 -20.10
N MET A 256 -27.08 -13.91 -19.87
CA MET A 256 -26.51 -15.25 -20.04
C MET A 256 -25.89 -15.73 -18.73
N ILE A 257 -25.75 -17.05 -18.58
CA ILE A 257 -25.06 -17.69 -17.45
C ILE A 257 -23.69 -18.18 -17.91
N ALA A 258 -22.61 -17.69 -17.27
CA ALA A 258 -21.24 -17.99 -17.70
C ALA A 258 -20.91 -19.50 -17.69
N GLU A 259 -21.48 -20.25 -16.74
CA GLU A 259 -21.32 -21.71 -16.65
C GLU A 259 -21.99 -22.49 -17.77
N GLU A 260 -22.92 -21.89 -18.49
CA GLU A 260 -23.70 -22.52 -19.57
C GLU A 260 -23.19 -22.09 -20.95
N MET A 261 -22.36 -21.04 -21.03
CA MET A 261 -21.88 -20.48 -22.31
C MET A 261 -20.78 -21.32 -22.99
N PRO A 262 -20.70 -21.30 -24.33
CA PRO A 262 -19.53 -21.80 -25.06
C PRO A 262 -18.21 -21.17 -24.58
N ASP A 263 -17.11 -21.92 -24.64
CA ASP A 263 -15.81 -21.51 -24.07
C ASP A 263 -15.27 -20.18 -24.64
N ILE A 264 -15.59 -19.86 -25.89
CA ILE A 264 -15.18 -18.59 -26.53
C ILE A 264 -15.85 -17.37 -25.88
N LEU A 265 -17.00 -17.55 -25.22
CA LEU A 265 -17.82 -16.50 -24.63
C LEU A 265 -17.73 -16.46 -23.09
N ALA A 266 -17.31 -17.53 -22.42
CA ALA A 266 -17.17 -17.55 -20.96
C ALA A 266 -15.80 -17.01 -20.48
N SER A 267 -15.75 -16.47 -19.26
CA SER A 267 -14.49 -16.25 -18.56
C SER A 267 -13.77 -17.59 -18.31
N LYS A 268 -12.46 -17.54 -18.06
CA LYS A 268 -11.65 -18.76 -17.85
C LYS A 268 -12.14 -19.64 -16.69
N ASP A 269 -12.65 -19.02 -15.63
CA ASP A 269 -13.24 -19.71 -14.47
C ASP A 269 -14.74 -20.00 -14.63
N ARG A 270 -15.34 -19.57 -15.76
CA ARG A 270 -16.76 -19.66 -16.09
C ARG A 270 -17.66 -19.01 -15.02
N LYS A 271 -17.17 -17.96 -14.35
CA LYS A 271 -17.91 -17.18 -13.33
C LYS A 271 -18.21 -15.75 -13.75
N GLY A 272 -17.76 -15.34 -14.93
CA GLY A 272 -17.95 -14.00 -15.47
C GLY A 272 -18.10 -14.02 -16.98
N LEU A 273 -18.58 -12.89 -17.49
CA LEU A 273 -18.77 -12.63 -18.91
C LEU A 273 -17.93 -11.40 -19.28
N GLU A 274 -17.11 -11.53 -20.30
CA GLU A 274 -16.26 -10.44 -20.80
C GLU A 274 -16.99 -9.70 -21.92
N LEU A 275 -17.51 -8.51 -21.64
CA LEU A 275 -18.34 -7.73 -22.58
C LEU A 275 -17.68 -7.57 -23.95
N GLY A 276 -16.38 -7.28 -24.00
CA GLY A 276 -15.63 -7.13 -25.24
C GLY A 276 -15.62 -8.38 -26.13
N ARG A 277 -15.64 -9.60 -25.54
CA ARG A 277 -15.72 -10.85 -26.30
C ARG A 277 -17.08 -10.99 -26.97
N HIS A 278 -18.16 -10.71 -26.24
CA HIS A 278 -19.52 -10.81 -26.77
C HIS A 278 -19.77 -9.77 -27.86
N VAL A 279 -19.30 -8.53 -27.69
CA VAL A 279 -19.41 -7.50 -28.74
C VAL A 279 -18.65 -7.92 -30.00
N GLY A 280 -17.43 -8.46 -29.86
CA GLY A 280 -16.66 -8.99 -30.99
C GLY A 280 -17.36 -10.17 -31.69
N PHE A 281 -17.90 -11.10 -30.90
CA PHE A 281 -18.68 -12.25 -31.39
C PHE A 281 -19.91 -11.81 -32.19
N LEU A 282 -20.74 -10.95 -31.60
CA LEU A 282 -21.95 -10.41 -32.24
C LEU A 282 -21.59 -9.65 -33.52
N MET A 283 -20.48 -8.90 -33.54
CA MET A 283 -20.01 -8.24 -34.77
C MET A 283 -19.62 -9.25 -35.86
N GLY A 284 -19.00 -10.38 -35.49
CA GLY A 284 -18.71 -11.48 -36.40
C GLY A 284 -19.98 -12.10 -36.99
N VAL A 285 -20.96 -12.41 -36.13
CA VAL A 285 -22.30 -12.88 -36.55
C VAL A 285 -22.98 -11.89 -37.49
N VAL A 286 -22.98 -10.59 -37.16
CA VAL A 286 -23.59 -9.55 -38.01
C VAL A 286 -22.92 -9.49 -39.39
N LYS A 287 -21.62 -9.76 -39.50
CA LYS A 287 -20.96 -9.87 -40.82
C LYS A 287 -21.50 -11.04 -41.64
N VAL A 288 -21.72 -12.20 -41.03
CA VAL A 288 -22.31 -13.37 -41.73
C VAL A 288 -23.72 -13.05 -42.20
N LEU A 289 -24.56 -12.49 -41.33
CA LEU A 289 -25.93 -12.11 -41.66
C LEU A 289 -25.96 -11.09 -42.80
N LYS A 290 -25.00 -10.18 -42.86
CA LYS A 290 -24.86 -9.23 -43.97
C LYS A 290 -24.57 -9.97 -45.29
N THR A 291 -23.61 -10.88 -45.31
CA THR A 291 -23.27 -11.67 -46.52
C THR A 291 -24.46 -12.49 -47.00
N GLN A 292 -25.11 -13.24 -46.11
CA GLN A 292 -26.29 -14.04 -46.46
C GLN A 292 -27.44 -13.18 -47.02
N ASN A 293 -27.64 -11.97 -46.49
CA ASN A 293 -28.64 -11.04 -47.02
C ASN A 293 -28.29 -10.53 -48.42
N GLU A 294 -27.01 -10.31 -48.72
CA GLU A 294 -26.55 -9.91 -50.05
C GLU A 294 -26.74 -11.05 -51.07
N GLU A 295 -26.42 -12.29 -50.69
CA GLU A 295 -26.66 -13.49 -51.50
C GLU A 295 -28.14 -13.72 -51.77
N MET A 296 -28.98 -13.66 -50.73
CA MET A 296 -30.43 -13.80 -50.87
C MET A 296 -31.03 -12.70 -51.78
N ALA A 297 -30.50 -11.49 -51.74
CA ALA A 297 -30.92 -10.42 -52.64
C ALA A 297 -30.54 -10.70 -54.11
N GLN A 298 -29.37 -11.29 -54.35
CA GLN A 298 -28.94 -11.69 -55.70
C GLN A 298 -29.80 -12.84 -56.24
N GLU A 299 -30.05 -13.87 -55.43
CA GLU A 299 -30.94 -14.97 -55.81
C GLU A 299 -32.35 -14.47 -56.14
N LEU A 300 -32.87 -13.52 -55.35
CA LEU A 300 -34.18 -12.92 -55.59
C LEU A 300 -34.23 -12.16 -56.93
N GLU A 301 -33.19 -11.41 -57.27
CA GLU A 301 -33.11 -10.72 -58.57
C GLU A 301 -32.97 -11.71 -59.74
N GLN A 302 -32.18 -12.77 -59.57
CA GLN A 302 -32.09 -13.82 -60.58
C GLN A 302 -33.45 -14.49 -60.80
N LEU A 303 -34.16 -14.84 -59.73
CA LEU A 303 -35.48 -15.47 -59.82
C LEU A 303 -36.51 -14.53 -60.48
N LYS A 304 -36.47 -13.23 -60.18
CA LYS A 304 -37.33 -12.24 -60.86
C LYS A 304 -37.03 -12.17 -62.36
N ALA A 305 -35.76 -12.19 -62.76
CA ALA A 305 -35.35 -12.16 -64.16
C ALA A 305 -35.82 -13.43 -64.90
N GLU A 306 -35.68 -14.61 -64.29
CA GLU A 306 -36.17 -15.87 -64.84
C GLU A 306 -37.69 -15.88 -65.01
N ILE A 307 -38.43 -15.39 -64.01
CA ILE A 307 -39.90 -15.26 -64.09
C ILE A 307 -40.31 -14.30 -65.21
N ALA A 308 -39.59 -13.19 -65.41
CA ALA A 308 -39.86 -12.25 -66.51
C ALA A 308 -39.64 -12.92 -67.87
N ALA A 309 -38.53 -13.64 -68.05
CA ALA A 309 -38.23 -14.35 -69.29
C ALA A 309 -39.25 -15.46 -69.62
N ILE A 310 -39.80 -16.14 -68.60
CA ILE A 310 -40.87 -17.14 -68.79
C ILE A 310 -42.18 -16.47 -69.23
N LYS A 311 -42.50 -15.29 -68.69
CA LYS A 311 -43.71 -14.54 -69.07
C LYS A 311 -43.64 -13.98 -70.50
N GLU A 312 -42.46 -13.64 -71.00
CA GLU A 312 -42.28 -13.16 -72.39
C GLU A 312 -42.36 -14.28 -73.44
N ASN A 313 -42.15 -15.54 -73.05
CA ASN A 313 -42.20 -16.71 -73.93
C ASN A 313 -43.57 -17.43 -73.95
N LYS A 314 -44.61 -16.83 -73.39
CA LYS A 314 -46.01 -17.31 -73.42
C LYS A 314 -46.90 -16.34 -74.18
#